data_AF-A0A956DGZ3-F1
#
_entry.id   AF-A0A956DGZ3-F1
#
_cell.length_a   1.000
_cell.length_b   1.000
_cell.length_c   1.000
_cell.angle_alpha   90.00
_cell.angle_beta   90.00
_cell.angle_gamma   90.00
#
_symmetry.space_group_name_H-M   'P 1'
#
loop_
_entity.id
_entity.type
_entity.pdbx_description
1 polymer ?
#
loop_
_entity_poly.entity_id
_entity_poly.type
_entity_poly.pdbx_seq_one_letter_code
_entity_poly.pdbx_strand_id
1 'polypeptide(L)'
;MIAADRLGRYELVGRLATGGMAEVLLARVVGPEGFVRAVVVKRILDHLAAREDFRAMFLDEARIVSRIHHDNVVQVHELGEDDGQLYLVMEYLQGESAAGLMRRLVTAGEKLPPALAAHIVAEAATGLHAAHELVDEQGEPLGLVHRDASPQNLFITYDGAVKVLDF
;
A
#
# COMPACT_ATOMS: atom_id res chain seq x y z
N MET A 1 25.80 -19.38 2.01
CA MET A 1 24.37 -19.02 2.01
C MET A 1 24.29 -17.57 2.41
N ILE A 2 23.77 -16.70 1.54
CA ILE A 2 23.52 -15.30 1.89
C ILE A 2 22.38 -15.35 2.90
N ALA A 3 22.57 -14.79 4.10
CA ALA A 3 21.49 -14.69 5.06
C ALA A 3 20.33 -13.96 4.37
N ALA A 4 19.15 -14.58 4.35
CA ALA A 4 17.96 -13.88 3.86
C ALA A 4 17.75 -12.66 4.76
N ASP A 5 17.61 -11.49 4.14
CA ASP A 5 17.29 -10.26 4.88
C ASP A 5 15.89 -10.45 5.48
N ARG A 6 15.75 -10.24 6.78
CA ARG A 6 14.53 -10.53 7.54
C ARG A 6 14.12 -9.29 8.31
N LEU A 7 12.81 -9.10 8.41
CA LEU A 7 12.21 -8.09 9.26
C LEU A 7 11.16 -8.78 10.14
N GLY A 8 11.50 -8.98 11.41
CA GLY A 8 10.77 -9.87 12.32
C GLY A 8 10.55 -11.26 11.71
N ARG A 9 9.29 -11.64 11.49
CA ARG A 9 8.92 -12.95 10.91
C ARG A 9 8.88 -12.98 9.39
N TYR A 10 9.08 -11.85 8.73
CA TYR A 10 8.97 -11.71 7.28
C TYR A 10 10.33 -11.90 6.62
N GLU A 11 10.38 -12.79 5.64
CA GLU A 11 11.56 -12.96 4.79
C GLU A 11 11.44 -12.02 3.59
N LEU A 12 12.37 -11.08 3.48
CA LEU A 12 12.39 -10.10 2.39
C LEU A 12 12.89 -10.80 1.12
N VAL A 13 12.09 -10.74 0.07
CA VAL A 13 12.36 -11.39 -1.22
C VAL A 13 13.02 -10.42 -2.20
N GLY A 14 12.58 -9.16 -2.20
CA GLY A 14 13.13 -8.13 -3.06
C GLY A 14 12.38 -6.82 -2.95
N ARG A 15 12.96 -5.77 -3.51
CA ARG A 15 12.37 -4.42 -3.50
C ARG A 15 11.45 -4.21 -4.70
N LEU A 16 10.24 -3.74 -4.44
CA LEU A 16 9.24 -3.40 -5.46
C LEU A 16 9.35 -1.94 -5.87
N ALA A 17 9.50 -1.04 -4.90
CA ALA A 17 9.59 0.39 -5.14
C ALA A 17 10.38 1.12 -4.05
N THR A 18 10.79 2.35 -4.36
CA THR A 18 11.41 3.28 -3.42
C THR A 18 10.78 4.64 -3.61
N GLY A 19 10.22 5.20 -2.55
CA GLY A 19 9.69 6.56 -2.50
C GLY A 19 10.66 7.52 -1.81
N GLY A 20 10.18 8.73 -1.52
CA GLY A 20 11.00 9.75 -0.85
C GLY A 20 11.31 9.44 0.61
N MET A 21 10.43 8.71 1.29
CA MET A 21 10.53 8.41 2.73
C MET A 21 10.64 6.92 3.04
N ALA A 22 9.97 6.08 2.25
CA ALA A 22 9.82 4.67 2.51
C ALA A 22 10.23 3.85 1.29
N GLU A 23 10.60 2.60 1.52
CA GLU A 23 10.69 1.58 0.48
C GLU A 23 9.61 0.53 0.65
N VAL A 24 9.22 -0.08 -0.47
CA VAL A 24 8.19 -1.10 -0.56
C VAL A 24 8.87 -2.39 -1.02
N LEU A 25 8.76 -3.43 -0.22
CA LEU A 25 9.45 -4.70 -0.37
C LEU A 25 8.43 -5.83 -0.53
N LEU A 26 8.69 -6.73 -1.47
CA LEU A 26 8.03 -8.03 -1.50
C LEU A 26 8.64 -8.89 -0.39
N ALA A 27 7.79 -9.47 0.45
CA ALA A 27 8.19 -10.40 1.47
C ALA A 27 7.28 -11.63 1.48
N ARG A 28 7.70 -12.65 2.23
CA ARG A 28 6.87 -13.80 2.52
C ARG A 28 6.87 -14.12 4.00
N VAL A 29 5.73 -14.57 4.50
CA VAL A 29 5.62 -15.20 5.81
C VAL A 29 5.48 -16.70 5.64
N VAL A 30 6.23 -17.46 6.41
CA VAL A 30 6.17 -18.93 6.46
C VAL A 30 5.46 -19.35 7.74
N GLY A 31 4.30 -19.98 7.59
CA GLY A 31 3.49 -20.52 8.67
C GLY A 31 3.72 -22.02 8.90
N PRO A 32 2.92 -22.64 9.77
CA PRO A 32 2.95 -24.08 10.02
C PRO A 32 2.76 -24.89 8.72
N GLU A 33 3.28 -26.11 8.72
CA GLU A 33 3.12 -27.08 7.62
C GLU A 33 3.54 -26.58 6.23
N GLY A 34 4.47 -25.61 6.17
CA GLY A 34 4.98 -25.07 4.92
C GLY A 34 4.03 -24.09 4.22
N PHE A 35 3.00 -23.59 4.93
CA PHE A 35 2.18 -22.50 4.42
C PHE A 35 3.04 -21.27 4.12
N VAL A 36 2.96 -20.73 2.91
CA VAL A 36 3.67 -19.51 2.52
C VAL A 36 2.66 -18.50 2.00
N ARG A 37 2.70 -17.29 2.53
CA ARG A 37 1.90 -16.16 2.05
C ARG A 37 2.80 -15.01 1.64
N ALA A 38 2.61 -14.52 0.43
CA ALA A 38 3.24 -13.29 -0.05
C ALA A 38 2.57 -12.07 0.60
N VAL A 39 3.39 -11.11 1.00
CA VAL A 39 2.95 -9.83 1.58
C VAL A 39 3.83 -8.72 1.06
N VAL A 40 3.38 -7.48 1.23
CA VAL A 40 4.20 -6.29 1.00
C VAL A 40 4.59 -5.71 2.33
N VAL A 41 5.86 -5.31 2.45
CA VAL A 41 6.40 -4.60 3.62
C VAL A 41 6.79 -3.20 3.17
N LYS A 42 6.13 -2.18 3.71
CA LYS A 42 6.55 -0.77 3.58
C LYS A 42 7.34 -0.42 4.83
N ARG A 43 8.56 0.12 4.69
CA ARG A 43 9.38 0.55 5.83
C ARG A 43 10.06 1.89 5.54
N ILE A 44 10.34 2.65 6.59
CA ILE A 44 11.09 3.91 6.47
C ILE A 44 12.51 3.60 5.99
N LEU A 45 13.03 4.42 5.06
CA LEU A 45 14.41 4.33 4.61
C LEU A 45 15.38 4.44 5.79
N ASP A 46 16.43 3.62 5.82
CA ASP A 46 17.33 3.50 6.97
C ASP A 46 17.90 4.85 7.44
N HIS A 47 18.27 5.73 6.51
CA HIS A 47 18.80 7.06 6.81
C HIS A 47 17.78 8.06 7.38
N LEU A 48 16.48 7.72 7.35
CA LEU A 48 15.37 8.51 7.90
C LEU A 48 14.75 7.86 9.15
N ALA A 49 15.01 6.57 9.40
CA ALA A 49 14.38 5.80 10.48
C ALA A 49 14.63 6.36 11.89
N ALA A 50 15.76 7.03 12.10
CA ALA A 50 16.11 7.66 13.38
C ALA A 50 15.47 9.06 13.59
N ARG A 51 14.75 9.59 12.60
CA ARG A 51 14.17 10.92 12.67
C ARG A 51 12.70 10.86 13.11
N GLU A 52 12.40 11.51 14.23
CA GLU A 52 11.07 11.48 14.86
C GLU A 52 9.95 12.03 13.98
N ASP A 53 10.23 13.02 13.14
CA ASP A 53 9.27 13.59 12.19
C ASP A 53 8.78 12.54 11.17
N PHE A 54 9.71 11.75 10.63
CA PHE A 54 9.39 10.66 9.72
C PHE A 54 8.72 9.48 10.45
N ARG A 55 9.18 9.12 11.65
CA ARG A 55 8.49 8.07 12.44
C ARG A 55 7.03 8.45 12.71
N ALA A 56 6.77 9.68 13.14
CA ALA A 56 5.42 10.17 13.41
C ALA A 56 4.54 10.13 12.15
N MET A 57 5.04 10.61 11.02
CA MET A 57 4.29 10.59 9.75
C MET A 57 3.96 9.16 9.30
N PHE A 58 4.89 8.22 9.44
CA PHE A 58 4.65 6.81 9.10
C PHE A 58 3.58 6.17 10.00
N LEU A 59 3.63 6.46 11.30
CA LEU A 59 2.65 5.96 12.26
C LEU A 59 1.26 6.52 12.01
N ASP A 60 1.17 7.81 11.63
CA ASP A 60 -0.11 8.44 11.30
C ASP A 60 -0.73 7.84 10.03
N GLU A 61 0.06 7.64 8.97
CA GLU A 61 -0.36 6.90 7.77
C GLU A 61 -0.85 5.49 8.15
N ALA A 62 -0.04 4.72 8.88
CA ALA A 62 -0.39 3.36 9.30
C ALA A 62 -1.69 3.30 10.11
N ARG A 63 -1.89 4.24 11.05
CA ARG A 63 -3.11 4.34 11.87
C ARG A 63 -4.33 4.63 11.00
N ILE A 64 -4.22 5.56 10.07
CA ILE A 64 -5.32 5.94 9.17
C ILE A 64 -5.72 4.75 8.30
N VAL A 65 -4.78 4.19 7.55
CA VAL A 65 -5.10 3.11 6.60
C VAL A 65 -5.59 1.85 7.31
N SER A 66 -5.11 1.56 8.53
CA SER A 66 -5.54 0.40 9.32
C SER A 66 -7.01 0.46 9.75
N ARG A 67 -7.61 1.65 9.78
CA ARG A 67 -9.03 1.86 10.11
C ARG A 67 -9.95 1.66 8.90
N ILE A 68 -9.40 1.64 7.69
CA ILE A 68 -10.20 1.52 6.46
C ILE A 68 -10.34 0.04 6.10
N HIS A 69 -11.56 -0.46 6.16
CA HIS A 69 -11.90 -1.83 5.73
C HIS A 69 -12.79 -1.76 4.49
N HIS A 70 -12.18 -1.83 3.32
CA HIS A 70 -12.90 -1.73 2.05
C HIS A 70 -12.14 -2.46 0.92
N ASP A 71 -12.87 -3.11 0.01
CA ASP A 71 -12.24 -3.90 -1.07
C ASP A 71 -11.40 -3.04 -2.03
N ASN A 72 -11.79 -1.79 -2.22
CA ASN A 72 -11.06 -0.80 -3.03
C ASN A 72 -9.97 -0.03 -2.27
N VAL A 73 -9.56 -0.45 -1.08
CA VAL A 73 -8.43 0.12 -0.34
C VAL A 73 -7.46 -1.00 -0.01
N VAL A 74 -6.15 -0.72 -0.08
CA VAL A 74 -5.14 -1.71 0.31
C VAL A 74 -5.31 -2.11 1.76
N GLN A 75 -5.36 -3.41 2.00
CA GLN A 75 -5.51 -3.95 3.33
C GLN A 75 -4.17 -3.96 4.06
N VAL A 76 -4.14 -3.29 5.22
CA VAL A 76 -3.07 -3.47 6.20
C VAL A 76 -3.34 -4.71 7.03
N HIS A 77 -2.30 -5.52 7.19
CA HIS A 77 -2.32 -6.69 8.06
C HIS A 77 -1.74 -6.40 9.44
N GLU A 78 -0.66 -5.61 9.50
CA GLU A 78 0.09 -5.39 10.73
C GLU A 78 0.97 -4.15 10.63
N LEU A 79 1.06 -3.39 11.72
CA LEU A 79 2.15 -2.44 11.98
C LEU A 79 3.10 -3.10 12.98
N GLY A 80 4.38 -3.16 12.65
CA GLY A 80 5.41 -3.77 13.48
C GLY A 80 6.64 -2.88 13.65
N GLU A 81 7.49 -3.27 14.59
CA GLU A 81 8.81 -2.68 14.83
C GLU A 81 9.81 -3.81 15.06
N ASP A 82 10.98 -3.72 14.42
CA ASP A 82 12.08 -4.67 14.59
C ASP A 82 13.39 -3.89 14.57
N ASP A 83 14.24 -4.09 15.59
CA ASP A 83 15.50 -3.33 15.78
C ASP A 83 15.36 -1.81 15.63
N GLY A 84 14.24 -1.25 16.08
CA GLY A 84 13.95 0.19 16.00
C GLY A 84 13.45 0.67 14.64
N GLN A 85 13.29 -0.22 13.65
CA GLN A 85 12.75 0.08 12.34
C GLN A 85 11.25 -0.26 12.29
N LEU A 86 10.42 0.78 12.09
CA LEU A 86 8.99 0.63 11.87
C LEU A 86 8.71 0.09 10.47
N TYR A 87 7.72 -0.82 10.39
CA TYR A 87 7.26 -1.37 9.12
C TYR A 87 5.77 -1.66 9.13
N LEU A 88 5.17 -1.55 7.95
CA LEU A 88 3.76 -1.81 7.69
C LEU A 88 3.65 -3.00 6.75
N VAL A 89 2.95 -4.03 7.19
CA VAL A 89 2.67 -5.23 6.41
C VAL A 89 1.31 -5.08 5.77
N MET A 90 1.28 -5.24 4.45
CA MET A 90 0.10 -5.04 3.62
C MET A 90 -0.14 -6.27 2.75
N GLU A 91 -1.35 -6.40 2.23
CA GLU A 91 -1.65 -7.41 1.23
C GLU A 91 -0.73 -7.27 0.00
N TYR A 92 -0.38 -8.40 -0.62
CA TYR A 92 0.35 -8.39 -1.88
C TYR A 92 -0.63 -8.34 -3.05
N LEU A 93 -0.57 -7.25 -3.81
CA LEU A 93 -1.38 -7.04 -5.01
C LEU A 93 -0.61 -7.45 -6.27
N GLN A 94 -1.22 -8.31 -7.09
CA GLN A 94 -0.69 -8.68 -8.40
C GLN A 94 -1.34 -7.83 -9.48
N GLY A 95 -0.59 -6.88 -10.03
CA GLY A 95 -1.12 -5.90 -10.97
C GLY A 95 -0.14 -4.79 -11.27
N GLU A 96 -0.68 -3.64 -11.66
CA GLU A 96 0.07 -2.45 -12.06
C GLU A 96 -0.61 -1.19 -11.52
N SER A 97 0.17 -0.13 -11.24
CA SER A 97 -0.42 1.19 -10.99
C SER A 97 -1.07 1.75 -12.25
N ALA A 98 -2.08 2.60 -12.10
CA ALA A 98 -2.71 3.30 -13.22
C ALA A 98 -1.67 4.13 -13.99
N ALA A 99 -0.71 4.73 -13.31
CA ALA A 99 0.43 5.41 -13.93
C ALA A 99 1.28 4.45 -14.77
N GLY A 100 1.55 3.23 -14.28
CA GLY A 100 2.24 2.18 -15.03
C GLY A 100 1.49 1.74 -16.27
N LEU A 101 0.18 1.49 -16.14
CA LEU A 101 -0.71 1.17 -17.25
C LEU A 101 -0.72 2.27 -18.32
N MET A 102 -0.87 3.53 -17.90
CA MET A 102 -0.84 4.69 -18.80
C MET A 102 0.48 4.77 -19.57
N ARG A 103 1.64 4.61 -18.91
CA ARG A 103 2.95 4.59 -19.59
C ARG A 103 3.06 3.48 -20.63
N ARG A 104 2.57 2.28 -20.31
CA ARG A 104 2.57 1.14 -21.24
C ARG A 104 1.71 1.41 -22.48
N LEU A 105 0.51 1.94 -22.29
CA LEU A 105 -0.39 2.30 -23.39
C LEU A 105 0.23 3.37 -24.30
N VAL A 106 0.80 4.42 -23.72
CA VAL A 106 1.52 5.45 -24.48
C VAL A 106 2.65 4.85 -25.31
N THR A 107 3.44 3.95 -24.72
CA THR A 107 4.55 3.28 -25.41
C THR A 107 4.06 2.39 -26.57
N ALA A 108 2.88 1.78 -26.41
CA ALA A 108 2.24 0.97 -27.45
C ALA A 108 1.50 1.81 -28.52
N GLY A 109 1.41 3.14 -28.36
CA GLY A 109 0.59 3.99 -29.24
C GLY A 109 -0.91 3.80 -29.05
N GLU A 110 -1.32 3.24 -27.90
CA GLU A 110 -2.70 2.95 -27.54
C GLU A 110 -3.26 3.98 -26.56
N LYS A 111 -4.59 4.02 -26.44
CA LYS A 111 -5.30 4.83 -25.46
C LYS A 111 -6.12 3.94 -24.54
N LEU A 112 -6.22 4.33 -23.27
CA LEU A 112 -7.12 3.68 -22.34
C LEU A 112 -8.57 3.90 -22.81
N PRO A 113 -9.37 2.83 -23.00
CA PRO A 113 -10.77 2.99 -23.35
C PRO A 113 -11.50 3.84 -22.30
N PRO A 114 -12.32 4.83 -22.70
CA PRO A 114 -13.01 5.71 -21.75
C PRO A 114 -13.84 4.97 -20.71
N ALA A 115 -14.49 3.87 -21.09
CA ALA A 115 -15.25 3.03 -20.17
C ALA A 115 -14.38 2.40 -19.08
N LEU A 116 -13.17 1.96 -19.42
CA LEU A 116 -12.24 1.39 -18.44
C LEU A 116 -11.67 2.48 -17.53
N ALA A 117 -11.37 3.67 -18.07
CA ALA A 117 -10.97 4.82 -17.26
C ALA A 117 -12.06 5.21 -16.25
N ALA A 118 -13.32 5.27 -16.70
CA ALA A 118 -14.46 5.57 -15.84
C ALA A 118 -14.65 4.51 -14.74
N HIS A 119 -14.48 3.22 -15.07
CA HIS A 119 -14.54 2.14 -14.09
C HIS A 119 -13.45 2.28 -13.02
N ILE A 120 -12.20 2.51 -13.43
CA ILE A 120 -11.08 2.69 -12.48
C ILE A 120 -11.35 3.85 -11.52
N VAL A 121 -11.82 4.98 -12.04
CA VAL A 121 -12.14 6.15 -11.22
C VAL A 121 -13.32 5.90 -10.30
N ALA A 122 -14.36 5.20 -10.77
CA ALA A 122 -15.52 4.86 -9.96
C ALA A 122 -15.15 3.95 -8.77
N GLU A 123 -14.38 2.90 -9.01
CA GLU A 123 -13.92 1.98 -7.96
C GLU A 123 -13.00 2.70 -6.95
N ALA A 124 -12.07 3.53 -7.43
CA ALA A 124 -11.23 4.36 -6.57
C ALA A 124 -12.07 5.31 -5.71
N ALA A 125 -13.13 5.91 -6.29
CA ALA A 125 -14.03 6.79 -5.56
C ALA A 125 -14.79 6.04 -4.45
N THR A 126 -15.17 4.77 -4.66
CA THR A 126 -15.77 3.93 -3.61
C THR A 126 -14.81 3.73 -2.43
N GLY A 127 -13.53 3.44 -2.72
CA GLY A 127 -12.49 3.33 -1.68
C GLY A 127 -12.25 4.64 -0.92
N LEU A 128 -12.16 5.76 -1.64
CA LEU A 128 -12.04 7.09 -1.03
C LEU A 128 -13.26 7.47 -0.19
N HIS A 129 -14.46 7.11 -0.64
CA HIS A 129 -15.68 7.33 0.13
C HIS A 129 -15.65 6.57 1.45
N ALA A 130 -15.23 5.31 1.46
CA ALA A 130 -15.07 4.53 2.69
C ALA A 130 -14.10 5.20 3.69
N ALA A 131 -13.03 5.83 3.18
CA ALA A 131 -12.11 6.60 4.00
C ALA A 131 -12.73 7.89 4.57
N HIS A 132 -13.55 8.58 3.78
CA HIS A 132 -14.25 9.81 4.20
C HIS A 132 -15.35 9.56 5.24
N GLU A 133 -15.98 8.39 5.22
CA GLU A 133 -17.00 7.98 6.19
C GLU A 133 -16.42 7.46 7.52
N LEU A 134 -15.09 7.49 7.69
CA LEU A 134 -14.49 7.09 8.95
C LEU A 134 -14.88 8.02 10.10
N VAL A 135 -15.18 7.39 11.23
CA VAL A 135 -15.51 8.05 12.49
C VAL A 135 -14.54 7.65 13.61
N ASP A 136 -14.43 8.49 14.63
CA ASP A 136 -13.73 8.15 15.88
C ASP A 136 -14.55 7.21 16.77
N GLU A 137 -14.03 6.93 17.97
CA GLU A 137 -14.71 6.06 18.96
C GLU A 137 -16.00 6.67 19.51
N GLN A 138 -16.17 7.99 19.37
CA GLN A 138 -17.33 8.74 19.79
C GLN A 138 -18.37 8.87 18.67
N GLY A 139 -18.05 8.40 17.46
CA GLY A 139 -18.90 8.48 16.27
C GLY A 139 -18.77 9.80 15.51
N GLU A 140 -17.81 10.65 15.84
CA GLU A 140 -17.59 11.91 15.14
C GLU A 140 -16.76 11.68 13.86
N PRO A 141 -17.10 12.33 12.73
CA PRO A 141 -16.35 12.20 11.50
C PRO A 141 -14.88 12.61 11.66
N LEU A 142 -13.96 11.76 11.20
CA LEU A 142 -12.53 12.06 11.24
C LEU A 142 -12.11 13.16 10.27
N GLY A 143 -12.96 13.47 9.27
CA GLY A 143 -12.66 14.46 8.24
C GLY A 143 -11.43 14.08 7.41
N LEU A 144 -11.17 12.78 7.26
CA LEU A 144 -10.00 12.29 6.55
C LEU A 144 -10.05 12.71 5.08
N VAL A 145 -8.91 13.17 4.57
CA VAL A 145 -8.69 13.46 3.16
C VAL A 145 -7.36 12.82 2.77
N HIS A 146 -7.36 12.00 1.72
CA HIS A 146 -6.17 11.28 1.25
C HIS A 146 -5.05 12.21 0.76
N ARG A 147 -5.40 13.39 0.20
CA ARG A 147 -4.49 14.43 -0.33
C ARG A 147 -3.62 14.06 -1.53
N ASP A 148 -3.46 12.79 -1.86
CA ASP A 148 -2.68 12.32 -3.02
C ASP A 148 -3.43 11.26 -3.85
N ALA A 149 -4.68 11.55 -4.21
CA ALA A 149 -5.45 10.72 -5.14
C ALA A 149 -4.92 10.90 -6.57
N SER A 150 -3.82 10.22 -6.89
CA SER A 150 -3.12 10.30 -8.18
C SER A 150 -3.03 8.92 -8.86
N PRO A 151 -2.75 8.85 -10.18
CA PRO A 151 -2.60 7.55 -10.87
C PRO A 151 -1.50 6.65 -10.31
N GLN A 152 -0.57 7.18 -9.51
CA GLN A 152 0.48 6.39 -8.86
C GLN A 152 -0.08 5.56 -7.69
N ASN A 153 -1.11 6.07 -7.03
CA ASN A 153 -1.74 5.49 -5.84
C ASN A 153 -3.03 4.72 -6.16
N LEU A 154 -3.34 4.54 -7.45
CA LEU A 154 -4.40 3.64 -7.91
C LEU A 154 -3.76 2.40 -8.50
N PHE A 155 -4.05 1.24 -7.93
CA PHE A 155 -3.51 -0.05 -8.35
C PHE A 155 -4.61 -0.90 -8.99
N ILE A 156 -4.35 -1.43 -10.19
CA ILE A 156 -5.27 -2.31 -10.90
C ILE A 156 -4.69 -3.72 -10.86
N THR A 157 -5.41 -4.63 -10.23
CA THR A 157 -5.02 -6.03 -10.15
C THR A 157 -5.41 -6.79 -11.42
N TYR A 158 -4.72 -7.90 -11.70
CA TYR A 158 -4.98 -8.70 -12.90
C TYR A 158 -6.32 -9.44 -12.89
N ASP A 159 -6.92 -9.63 -11.72
CA ASP A 159 -8.29 -10.12 -11.54
C ASP A 159 -9.35 -8.99 -11.65
N GLY A 160 -8.93 -7.75 -11.89
CA GLY A 160 -9.80 -6.63 -12.24
C GLY A 160 -10.21 -5.72 -11.09
N ALA A 161 -9.72 -5.96 -9.88
CA ALA A 161 -9.97 -5.07 -8.75
C ALA A 161 -9.14 -3.77 -8.87
N VAL A 162 -9.65 -2.70 -8.28
CA VAL A 162 -8.96 -1.40 -8.19
C VAL A 162 -8.80 -1.05 -6.74
N LYS A 163 -7.56 -0.76 -6.33
CA LYS A 163 -7.18 -0.48 -4.93
C LYS A 163 -6.54 0.90 -4.83
N VAL A 164 -6.97 1.67 -3.84
CA VAL A 164 -6.33 2.93 -3.43
C VAL A 164 -5.21 2.61 -2.43
N LEU A 165 -4.04 3.18 -2.65
CA LEU A 165 -2.81 3.01 -1.86
C LEU A 165 -2.44 4.32 -1.13
N ASP A 166 -1.54 4.26 -0.14
CA ASP A 166 -0.82 5.41 0.45
C ASP A 166 -1.71 6.57 0.99
N PHE A 167 -2.39 6.35 2.13
CA PHE A 167 -3.30 7.31 2.80
C PHE A 167 -2.63 8.33 3.74
#